data_AF-A0A973JWH7-F1
#
_entry.id   AF-A0A973JWH7-F1
#
_cell.length_a   1.000
_cell.length_b   1.000
_cell.length_c   1.000
_cell.angle_alpha   90.00
_cell.angle_beta   90.00
_cell.angle_gamma   90.00
#
_symmetry.space_group_name_H-M   'P 1'
#
loop_
_entity.id
_entity.type
_entity.pdbx_description
1 polymer ?
#
loop_
_entity_poly.entity_id
_entity_poly.type
_entity_poly.pdbx_seq_one_letter_code
_entity_poly.pdbx_strand_id
1 'polypeptide(L)'
;MHALLTDERRLAPYTSFSRAEWARLRNGARLPLSEGQLQTMVSINDSVSLEDVADIYLPLVRLIQLYYESARQLYVATSAFLGDPAQKVPYVVGIAGSVAVGKSSTARIIQALLASRAVAPKVDLVTTDGFLYPNHVLQERGIMHRKGFPESYDRRRLLQFMADVKSGLPRLSAPIYSHLVYDIVDDQIQLVNQPDILIVEGLNVLQRGGQ
;
A
#
# COMPACT_ATOMS: atom_id res chain seq x y z
N MET A 1 45.55 -4.93 24.25
CA MET A 1 44.19 -5.23 24.74
C MET A 1 43.20 -4.36 23.96
N HIS A 2 43.00 -4.69 22.68
CA HIS A 2 42.07 -4.00 21.79
C HIS A 2 40.87 -4.92 21.61
N ALA A 3 39.69 -4.43 21.99
CA ALA A 3 38.45 -5.18 21.99
C ALA A 3 38.11 -5.69 20.58
N LEU A 4 38.06 -7.02 20.45
CA LEU A 4 37.35 -7.72 19.39
C LEU A 4 35.84 -7.49 19.60
N LEU A 5 35.31 -6.42 19.04
CA LEU A 5 33.86 -6.21 18.96
C LEU A 5 33.34 -6.93 17.71
N THR A 6 33.00 -8.21 17.92
CA THR A 6 31.79 -8.88 17.43
C THR A 6 31.34 -8.57 16.00
N ASP A 7 31.87 -9.30 15.02
CA ASP A 7 31.18 -9.55 13.76
C ASP A 7 30.19 -10.72 13.94
N GLU A 8 29.14 -10.51 14.74
CA GLU A 8 27.94 -11.31 14.61
C GLU A 8 27.13 -10.73 13.43
N ARG A 9 27.50 -11.10 12.20
CA ARG A 9 26.51 -11.16 11.10
C ARG A 9 25.48 -12.21 11.48
N ARG A 10 24.57 -11.84 12.38
CA ARG A 10 23.38 -12.61 12.68
C ARG A 10 22.66 -12.83 11.36
N LEU A 11 22.29 -14.08 11.10
CA LEU A 11 21.39 -14.47 10.03
C LEU A 11 20.02 -13.81 10.28
N ALA A 12 19.92 -12.52 9.98
CA ALA A 12 18.70 -11.76 10.08
C ALA A 12 17.94 -11.91 8.75
N PRO A 13 16.62 -12.14 8.76
CA PRO A 13 15.82 -12.21 7.54
C PRO A 13 15.69 -10.85 6.82
N TYR A 14 16.41 -9.83 7.29
CA TYR A 14 16.36 -8.45 6.81
C TYR A 14 17.75 -7.97 6.44
N THR A 15 17.83 -7.24 5.33
CA THR A 15 19.00 -6.43 5.00
C THR A 15 18.78 -5.01 5.51
N SER A 16 19.72 -4.50 6.31
CA SER A 16 19.66 -3.15 6.87
C SER A 16 20.48 -2.18 6.03
N PHE A 17 19.99 -0.95 5.92
CA PHE A 17 20.66 0.14 5.21
C PHE A 17 20.60 1.40 6.06
N SER A 18 21.70 2.16 6.09
CA SER A 18 21.64 3.57 6.43
C SER A 18 20.92 4.37 5.33
N ARG A 19 20.42 5.56 5.67
CA ARG A 19 19.79 6.48 4.69
C ARG A 19 20.70 6.71 3.48
N ALA A 20 22.00 6.94 3.70
CA ALA A 20 22.97 7.20 2.63
C ALA A 20 23.25 5.97 1.74
N GLU A 21 23.22 4.75 2.29
CA GLU A 21 23.31 3.52 1.49
C GLU A 21 22.05 3.31 0.65
N TRP A 22 20.88 3.53 1.25
CA TRP A 22 19.59 3.39 0.58
C TRP A 22 19.43 4.40 -0.56
N ALA A 23 19.75 5.68 -0.31
CA ALA A 23 19.64 6.76 -1.30
C ALA A 23 20.50 6.50 -2.55
N ARG A 24 21.65 5.84 -2.42
CA ARG A 24 22.50 5.45 -3.55
C ARG A 24 21.80 4.49 -4.52
N LEU A 25 20.84 3.70 -4.04
CA LEU A 25 20.06 2.77 -4.86
C LEU A 25 19.08 3.46 -5.81
N ARG A 26 18.91 4.79 -5.72
CA ARG A 26 18.14 5.58 -6.70
C ARG A 26 18.70 5.45 -8.11
N ASN A 27 20.01 5.18 -8.24
CA ASN A 27 20.71 4.91 -9.49
C ASN A 27 20.40 5.92 -10.62
N GLY A 28 20.46 7.22 -10.29
CA GLY A 28 20.23 8.31 -11.26
C GLY A 28 18.76 8.52 -11.66
N ALA A 29 17.80 7.87 -10.99
CA ALA A 29 16.38 8.16 -11.20
C ALA A 29 16.11 9.66 -10.97
N ARG A 30 15.47 10.29 -11.95
CA ARG A 30 15.05 11.70 -11.85
C ARG A 30 13.82 11.79 -10.96
N LEU A 31 13.77 12.82 -10.13
CA LEU A 31 12.60 13.14 -9.32
C LEU A 31 11.47 13.66 -10.22
N PRO A 32 10.34 12.95 -10.34
CA PRO A 32 9.27 13.34 -11.25
C PRO A 32 8.20 14.23 -10.59
N LEU A 33 8.35 14.53 -9.30
CA LEU A 33 7.41 15.31 -8.51
C LEU A 33 7.95 16.71 -8.23
N SER A 34 7.09 17.71 -8.36
CA SER A 34 7.35 19.07 -7.86
C SER A 34 6.95 19.21 -6.39
N GLU A 35 7.45 20.26 -5.75
CA GLU A 35 7.08 20.63 -4.37
C GLU A 35 5.55 20.77 -4.22
N GLY A 36 4.90 21.46 -5.16
CA GLY A 36 3.45 21.63 -5.14
C GLY A 36 2.68 20.32 -5.29
N GLN A 37 3.17 19.38 -6.10
CA GLN A 37 2.57 18.04 -6.19
C GLN A 37 2.72 17.28 -4.88
N LEU A 38 3.90 17.33 -4.26
CA LEU A 38 4.16 16.67 -2.97
C LEU A 38 3.21 17.20 -1.87
N GLN A 39 3.01 18.52 -1.80
CA GLN A 39 2.13 19.14 -0.81
C GLN A 39 0.67 18.66 -0.89
N THR A 40 0.18 18.30 -2.07
CA THR A 40 -1.18 17.72 -2.22
C THR A 40 -1.29 16.28 -1.75
N MET A 41 -0.17 15.57 -1.59
CA MET A 41 -0.13 14.16 -1.20
C MET A 41 0.15 13.98 0.29
N VAL A 42 0.82 14.94 0.91
CA VAL A 42 1.22 14.89 2.31
C VAL A 42 0.07 15.37 3.20
N SER A 43 -0.20 14.65 4.28
CA SER A 43 -1.23 15.05 5.24
C SER A 43 -0.74 16.26 6.05
N ILE A 44 -1.65 17.08 6.59
CA ILE A 44 -1.32 18.35 7.27
C ILE A 44 -0.23 18.21 8.36
N ASN A 45 -0.16 17.05 9.03
CA ASN A 45 0.78 16.80 10.12
C ASN A 45 2.04 16.02 9.71
N ASP A 46 2.17 15.66 8.43
CA ASP A 46 3.32 14.90 7.93
C ASP A 46 4.38 15.87 7.36
N SER A 47 5.64 15.68 7.73
CA SER A 47 6.76 16.45 7.19
C SER A 47 7.57 15.56 6.24
N VAL A 48 7.20 15.55 4.95
CA VAL A 48 7.97 14.86 3.90
C VAL A 48 8.52 15.90 2.94
N SER A 49 9.85 15.94 2.79
CA SER A 49 10.54 16.84 1.87
C SER A 49 10.80 16.18 0.51
N LEU A 50 11.10 16.97 -0.53
CA LEU A 50 11.57 16.43 -1.82
C LEU A 50 12.88 15.62 -1.68
N GLU A 51 13.72 15.96 -0.71
CA GLU A 51 14.93 15.18 -0.41
C GLU A 51 14.55 13.79 0.13
N ASP A 52 13.55 13.69 1.01
CA ASP A 52 13.05 12.38 1.47
C ASP A 52 12.44 11.59 0.32
N VAL A 53 11.70 12.25 -0.59
CA VAL A 53 11.20 11.60 -1.82
C VAL A 53 12.35 11.03 -2.65
N ALA A 54 13.41 11.80 -2.86
CA ALA A 54 14.56 11.39 -3.65
C ALA A 54 15.38 10.28 -2.99
N ASP A 55 15.60 10.37 -1.69
CA ASP A 55 16.49 9.47 -0.95
C ASP A 55 15.80 8.18 -0.51
N ILE A 56 14.51 8.24 -0.18
CA ILE A 56 13.77 7.13 0.44
C ILE A 56 12.79 6.50 -0.54
N TYR A 57 11.92 7.31 -1.15
CA TYR A 57 10.80 6.81 -1.93
C TYR A 57 11.21 6.38 -3.34
N LEU A 58 12.13 7.08 -4.01
CA LEU A 58 12.61 6.66 -5.33
C LEU A 58 13.28 5.28 -5.33
N PRO A 59 14.23 4.96 -4.43
CA PRO A 59 14.76 3.60 -4.34
C PRO A 59 13.70 2.56 -3.99
N LEU A 60 12.76 2.89 -3.10
CA LEU A 60 11.69 1.98 -2.69
C LEU A 60 10.76 1.64 -3.86
N VAL A 61 10.33 2.65 -4.63
CA VAL A 61 9.48 2.47 -5.81
C VAL A 61 10.20 1.64 -6.87
N ARG A 62 11.50 1.87 -7.06
CA ARG A 62 12.32 1.05 -7.96
C ARG A 62 12.38 -0.41 -7.52
N LEU A 63 12.49 -0.66 -6.21
CA LEU A 63 12.46 -2.00 -5.66
C LEU A 63 11.08 -2.66 -5.87
N ILE A 64 9.99 -1.95 -5.57
CA ILE A 64 8.61 -2.42 -5.81
C ILE A 64 8.42 -2.80 -7.28
N GLN A 65 8.95 -2.00 -8.21
CA GLN A 65 8.89 -2.28 -9.64
C GLN A 65 9.64 -3.54 -10.03
N LEU A 66 10.84 -3.76 -9.49
CA LEU A 66 11.59 -5.00 -9.72
C LEU A 66 10.79 -6.23 -9.28
N TYR A 67 10.17 -6.18 -8.11
CA TYR A 67 9.31 -7.26 -7.63
C TYR A 67 8.05 -7.44 -8.50
N TYR A 68 7.38 -6.35 -8.86
CA TYR A 68 6.20 -6.36 -9.73
C TYR A 68 6.51 -7.00 -11.09
N GLU A 69 7.59 -6.56 -11.76
CA GLU A 69 7.99 -7.08 -13.06
C GLU A 69 8.34 -8.56 -12.99
N SER A 70 9.07 -8.97 -11.95
CA SER A 70 9.44 -10.38 -11.73
C SER A 70 8.22 -11.26 -11.48
N ALA A 71 7.29 -10.80 -10.64
CA ALA A 71 6.05 -11.52 -10.35
C ALA A 71 5.18 -11.66 -11.61
N ARG A 72 5.10 -10.60 -12.43
CA ARG A 72 4.38 -10.63 -13.71
C ARG A 72 4.98 -11.64 -14.68
N GLN A 73 6.31 -11.68 -14.79
CA GLN A 73 7.00 -12.66 -15.65
C GLN A 73 6.73 -14.10 -15.21
N LEU A 74 6.84 -14.36 -13.90
CA LEU A 74 6.53 -15.68 -13.34
C LEU A 74 5.08 -16.11 -13.61
N TYR A 75 4.14 -15.17 -13.45
CA TYR A 75 2.73 -15.42 -13.73
C TYR A 75 2.50 -15.81 -15.19
N VAL A 76 3.04 -15.05 -16.14
CA VAL A 76 2.93 -15.35 -17.58
C VAL A 76 3.53 -16.72 -17.92
N ALA A 77 4.70 -17.04 -17.38
CA ALA A 77 5.35 -18.34 -17.61
C ALA A 77 4.51 -19.51 -17.05
N THR A 78 3.90 -19.32 -15.87
CA THR A 78 3.06 -20.33 -15.22
C THR A 78 1.76 -20.56 -16.00
N SER A 79 1.08 -19.49 -16.41
CA SER A 79 -0.14 -19.58 -17.24
C SER A 79 0.13 -20.28 -18.56
N ALA A 80 1.25 -19.97 -19.23
CA ALA A 80 1.65 -20.64 -20.46
C ALA A 80 1.91 -22.15 -20.25
N PHE A 81 2.55 -22.53 -19.14
CA PHE A 81 2.77 -23.93 -18.78
C PHE A 81 1.47 -24.69 -18.48
N LEU A 82 0.52 -24.06 -17.78
CA LEU A 82 -0.75 -24.68 -17.41
C LEU A 82 -1.78 -24.71 -18.54
N GLY A 83 -1.55 -23.98 -19.64
CA GLY A 83 -2.49 -23.87 -20.75
C GLY A 83 -3.74 -23.04 -20.43
N ASP A 84 -3.70 -22.24 -19.37
CA ASP A 84 -4.80 -21.37 -18.95
C ASP A 84 -4.49 -19.93 -19.38
N PRO A 85 -5.35 -19.26 -20.17
CA PRO A 85 -5.14 -17.87 -20.53
C PRO A 85 -5.00 -16.99 -19.29
N ALA A 86 -3.83 -16.36 -19.15
CA ALA A 86 -3.50 -15.49 -18.03
C ALA A 86 -4.54 -14.37 -17.85
N GLN A 87 -5.44 -14.50 -16.87
CA GLN A 87 -6.29 -13.39 -16.46
C GLN A 87 -5.43 -12.31 -15.79
N LYS A 88 -5.69 -11.03 -16.04
CA LYS A 88 -4.92 -9.95 -15.40
C LYS A 88 -5.22 -9.94 -13.89
N VAL A 89 -4.27 -10.42 -13.09
CA VAL A 89 -4.33 -10.38 -11.62
C VAL A 89 -3.46 -9.23 -11.10
N PRO A 90 -4.01 -8.27 -10.35
CA PRO A 90 -3.25 -7.16 -9.79
C PRO A 90 -2.15 -7.61 -8.82
N TYR A 91 -0.98 -6.97 -8.93
CA TYR A 91 0.05 -7.05 -7.90
C TYR A 91 -0.37 -6.18 -6.70
N VAL A 92 -0.36 -6.76 -5.49
CA VAL A 92 -0.89 -6.07 -4.30
C VAL A 92 0.28 -5.62 -3.43
N VAL A 93 0.28 -4.34 -3.06
CA VAL A 93 1.23 -3.74 -2.13
C VAL A 93 0.48 -3.35 -0.86
N GLY A 94 0.77 -4.02 0.25
CA GLY A 94 0.19 -3.69 1.56
C GLY A 94 1.04 -2.67 2.31
N ILE A 95 0.42 -1.59 2.80
CA ILE A 95 1.07 -0.58 3.65
C ILE A 95 0.38 -0.59 5.02
N ALA A 96 1.12 -0.98 6.05
CA ALA A 96 0.64 -1.06 7.42
C ALA A 96 1.49 -0.22 8.37
N GLY A 97 0.97 0.02 9.57
CA GLY A 97 1.58 0.90 10.57
C GLY A 97 0.54 1.54 11.49
N SER A 98 0.99 2.15 12.58
CA SER A 98 0.10 2.78 13.58
C SER A 98 -0.70 3.97 13.03
N VAL A 99 -1.74 4.39 13.74
CA VAL A 99 -2.48 5.63 13.45
C VAL A 99 -1.50 6.80 13.48
N ALA A 100 -1.67 7.75 12.56
CA ALA A 100 -0.85 8.97 12.44
C ALA A 100 0.65 8.77 12.14
N VAL A 101 1.09 7.57 11.73
CA VAL A 101 2.50 7.34 11.33
C VAL A 101 2.82 7.76 9.88
N GLY A 102 1.86 8.39 9.17
CA GLY A 102 2.06 8.84 7.78
C GLY A 102 1.82 7.80 6.68
N LYS A 103 1.03 6.75 6.96
CA LYS A 103 0.72 5.68 5.97
C LYS A 103 0.08 6.21 4.70
N SER A 104 -0.98 7.01 4.82
CA SER A 104 -1.74 7.50 3.66
C SER A 104 -0.90 8.43 2.80
N SER A 105 -0.03 9.25 3.40
CA SER A 105 0.94 10.07 2.67
C SER A 105 1.95 9.19 1.93
N THR A 106 2.51 8.18 2.61
CA THR A 106 3.41 7.18 1.98
C THR A 106 2.74 6.47 0.81
N ALA A 107 1.48 6.04 0.96
CA ALA A 107 0.72 5.37 -0.09
C ALA A 107 0.48 6.26 -1.32
N ARG A 108 0.09 7.53 -1.10
CA ARG A 108 -0.12 8.52 -2.17
C ARG A 108 1.18 8.87 -2.91
N ILE A 109 2.29 9.03 -2.18
CA ILE A 109 3.61 9.28 -2.78
C ILE A 109 4.03 8.08 -3.65
N ILE A 110 3.93 6.85 -3.13
CA ILE A 110 4.27 5.63 -3.88
C ILE A 110 3.39 5.51 -5.13
N GLN A 111 2.08 5.75 -5.00
CA GLN A 111 1.14 5.73 -6.13
C GLN A 111 1.57 6.72 -7.22
N ALA A 112 1.84 7.97 -6.84
CA ALA A 112 2.21 9.02 -7.78
C ALA A 112 3.53 8.71 -8.50
N LEU A 113 4.54 8.24 -7.76
CA LEU A 113 5.85 7.87 -8.33
C LEU A 113 5.78 6.66 -9.26
N LEU A 114 4.92 5.68 -8.96
CA LEU A 114 4.68 4.55 -9.87
C LEU A 114 3.95 5.00 -11.14
N ALA A 115 3.00 5.94 -11.02
CA ALA A 115 2.18 6.44 -12.11
C ALA A 115 2.90 7.47 -13.02
N SER A 116 3.99 8.10 -12.56
CA SER A 116 4.68 9.18 -13.30
C SER A 116 5.71 8.70 -14.32
N ARG A 117 5.75 7.41 -14.66
CA ARG A 117 6.75 6.84 -15.59
C ARG A 117 6.28 6.87 -17.04
N ALA A 118 7.23 6.85 -17.97
CA ALA A 118 6.96 6.83 -19.42
C ALA A 118 6.08 5.64 -19.85
N VAL A 119 6.29 4.48 -19.23
CA VAL A 119 5.39 3.32 -19.33
C VAL A 119 4.90 3.02 -17.93
N ALA A 120 3.83 3.70 -17.53
CA ALA A 120 3.27 3.59 -16.19
C ALA A 120 2.27 2.43 -16.09
N PRO A 121 2.38 1.57 -15.07
CA PRO A 121 1.29 0.66 -14.71
C PRO A 121 0.06 1.48 -14.26
N LYS A 122 -1.14 0.94 -14.45
CA LYS A 122 -2.34 1.46 -13.78
C LYS A 122 -2.23 1.14 -12.29
N VAL A 123 -2.25 2.19 -11.44
CA VAL A 123 -2.12 2.05 -9.98
C VAL A 123 -3.34 2.62 -9.27
N ASP A 124 -4.08 1.75 -8.58
CA ASP A 124 -5.19 2.16 -7.72
C ASP A 124 -4.75 2.07 -6.24
N LEU A 125 -5.30 2.95 -5.39
CA LEU A 125 -5.07 2.99 -3.95
C LEU A 125 -6.41 2.82 -3.23
N VAL A 126 -6.49 1.84 -2.32
CA VAL A 126 -7.66 1.61 -1.46
C VAL A 126 -7.21 1.67 0.00
N THR A 127 -8.00 2.35 0.84
CA THR A 127 -7.78 2.37 2.28
C THR A 127 -8.68 1.36 2.97
N THR A 128 -8.20 0.68 4.01
CA THR A 128 -9.06 -0.25 4.76
C THR A 128 -10.12 0.46 5.58
N ASP A 129 -9.99 1.77 5.81
CA ASP A 129 -10.95 2.56 6.57
C ASP A 129 -12.32 2.59 5.89
N GLY A 130 -12.38 2.44 4.57
CA GLY A 130 -13.63 2.21 3.83
C GLY A 130 -14.36 0.92 4.23
N PHE A 131 -13.69 0.00 4.92
CA PHE A 131 -14.28 -1.24 5.42
C PHE A 131 -14.60 -1.18 6.92
N LEU A 132 -14.54 -0.01 7.55
CA LEU A 132 -15.15 0.20 8.85
C LEU A 132 -16.68 0.01 8.74
N TYR A 133 -17.29 -0.48 9.81
CA TYR A 133 -18.73 -0.36 9.94
C TYR A 133 -19.12 1.13 10.05
N PRO A 134 -20.25 1.55 9.46
CA PRO A 134 -20.78 2.89 9.68
C PRO A 134 -20.98 3.20 11.16
N ASN A 135 -20.92 4.48 11.54
CA ASN A 135 -21.00 4.88 12.95
C ASN A 135 -22.29 4.38 13.63
N HIS A 136 -23.43 4.35 12.94
CA HIS A 136 -24.69 3.83 13.50
C HIS A 136 -24.55 2.36 13.94
N VAL A 137 -23.92 1.52 13.12
CA VAL A 137 -23.64 0.10 13.46
C VAL A 137 -22.66 0.00 14.63
N LEU A 138 -21.63 0.85 14.68
CA LEU A 138 -20.67 0.87 15.78
C LEU A 138 -21.33 1.29 17.11
N GLN A 139 -22.27 2.24 17.06
CA GLN A 139 -23.05 2.71 18.21
C GLN A 139 -24.02 1.63 18.71
N GLU A 140 -24.79 1.01 17.81
CA GLU A 140 -25.69 -0.10 18.13
C GLU A 140 -24.95 -1.27 18.81
N ARG A 141 -23.72 -1.54 18.37
CA ARG A 141 -22.86 -2.58 18.94
C ARG A 141 -22.10 -2.15 20.20
N GLY A 142 -22.19 -0.88 20.61
CA GLY A 142 -21.48 -0.35 21.79
C GLY A 142 -19.95 -0.27 21.62
N ILE A 143 -19.43 -0.34 20.40
CA ILE A 143 -17.98 -0.40 20.10
C ILE A 143 -17.44 0.87 19.44
N MET A 144 -18.17 1.99 19.50
CA MET A 144 -17.73 3.27 18.95
C MET A 144 -16.35 3.70 19.49
N HIS A 145 -16.09 3.44 20.77
CA HIS A 145 -14.81 3.71 21.43
C HIS A 145 -13.65 2.80 20.95
N ARG A 146 -13.97 1.74 20.19
CA ARG A 146 -13.03 0.79 19.58
C ARG A 146 -12.94 0.97 18.07
N LYS A 147 -13.36 2.12 17.53
CA LYS A 147 -13.18 2.43 16.11
C LYS A 147 -11.69 2.39 15.75
N GLY A 148 -11.35 1.61 14.72
CA GLY A 148 -9.95 1.33 14.34
C GLY A 148 -9.39 0.01 14.90
N PHE A 149 -10.09 -0.66 15.82
CA PHE A 149 -9.77 -2.03 16.26
C PHE A 149 -10.39 -3.07 15.32
N PRO A 150 -9.89 -4.32 15.30
CA PRO A 150 -10.29 -5.34 14.31
C PRO A 150 -11.81 -5.58 14.21
N GLU A 151 -12.53 -5.53 15.33
CA GLU A 151 -13.98 -5.72 15.42
C GLU A 151 -14.82 -4.55 14.88
N SER A 152 -14.22 -3.37 14.70
CA SER A 152 -14.89 -2.22 14.07
C SER A 152 -14.92 -2.29 12.54
N TYR A 153 -14.23 -3.27 11.94
CA TYR A 153 -14.18 -3.48 10.50
C TYR A 153 -15.09 -4.63 10.06
N ASP A 154 -15.71 -4.47 8.90
CA ASP A 154 -16.30 -5.57 8.14
C ASP A 154 -15.19 -6.39 7.45
N ARG A 155 -14.54 -7.23 8.27
CA ARG A 155 -13.44 -8.10 7.82
C ARG A 155 -13.86 -9.06 6.73
N ARG A 156 -15.12 -9.52 6.72
CA ARG A 156 -15.63 -10.44 5.68
C ARG A 156 -15.68 -9.72 4.34
N ARG A 157 -16.21 -8.49 4.30
CA ARG A 157 -16.23 -7.67 3.09
C ARG A 157 -14.84 -7.33 2.58
N LEU A 158 -13.90 -7.00 3.48
CA LEU A 158 -12.50 -6.75 3.10
C LEU A 158 -11.84 -8.01 2.51
N LEU A 159 -12.00 -9.17 3.15
CA LEU A 159 -11.46 -10.44 2.64
C LEU A 159 -12.07 -10.81 1.29
N GLN A 160 -13.37 -10.62 1.11
CA GLN A 160 -14.04 -10.86 -0.17
C GLN A 160 -13.49 -9.93 -1.25
N PHE A 161 -13.36 -8.63 -0.98
CA PHE A 161 -12.77 -7.67 -1.90
C PHE A 161 -11.35 -8.10 -2.32
N MET A 162 -10.51 -8.53 -1.38
CA MET A 162 -9.16 -9.00 -1.69
C MET A 162 -9.16 -10.31 -2.50
N ALA A 163 -10.08 -11.23 -2.22
CA ALA A 163 -10.26 -12.45 -2.99
C ALA A 163 -10.71 -12.16 -4.43
N ASP A 164 -11.63 -11.22 -4.61
CA ASP A 164 -12.14 -10.78 -5.92
C ASP A 164 -11.03 -10.10 -6.74
N VAL A 165 -10.23 -9.24 -6.10
CA VAL A 165 -9.01 -8.67 -6.69
C VAL A 165 -8.08 -9.77 -7.17
N LYS A 166 -7.80 -10.77 -6.31
CA LYS A 166 -6.90 -11.89 -6.64
C LYS A 166 -7.48 -12.89 -7.63
N SER A 167 -8.79 -12.86 -7.85
CA SER A 167 -9.48 -13.60 -8.90
C SER A 167 -9.53 -12.84 -10.24
N GLY A 168 -8.94 -11.64 -10.30
CA GLY A 168 -8.87 -10.82 -11.51
C GLY A 168 -10.23 -10.33 -11.99
N LEU A 169 -11.25 -10.27 -11.13
CA LEU A 169 -12.59 -9.85 -11.51
C LEU A 169 -12.61 -8.39 -12.01
N PRO A 170 -13.37 -8.08 -13.07
CA PRO A 170 -13.52 -6.71 -13.56
C PRO A 170 -14.44 -5.90 -12.65
N ARG A 171 -14.19 -4.58 -12.57
CA ARG A 171 -15.08 -3.58 -11.91
C ARG A 171 -15.48 -3.94 -10.48
N LEU A 172 -14.53 -3.91 -9.57
CA LEU A 172 -14.76 -4.05 -8.14
C LEU A 172 -15.15 -2.71 -7.52
N SER A 173 -15.81 -2.77 -6.37
CA SER A 173 -16.16 -1.58 -5.58
C SER A 173 -15.64 -1.71 -4.15
N ALA A 174 -15.09 -0.61 -3.64
CA ALA A 174 -14.73 -0.44 -2.24
C ALA A 174 -15.54 0.73 -1.66
N PRO A 175 -16.03 0.66 -0.41
CA PRO A 175 -16.70 1.80 0.19
C PRO A 175 -15.71 2.94 0.47
N ILE A 176 -16.22 4.16 0.55
CA ILE A 176 -15.41 5.35 0.82
C ILE A 176 -15.60 5.77 2.28
N TYR A 177 -14.48 5.93 2.99
CA TYR A 177 -14.43 6.59 4.30
C TYR A 177 -14.05 8.05 4.12
N SER A 178 -14.76 8.95 4.81
CA SER A 178 -14.44 10.37 4.82
C SER A 178 -13.91 10.79 6.18
N HIS A 179 -12.67 11.28 6.20
CA HIS A 179 -12.09 11.89 7.40
C HIS A 179 -12.73 13.25 7.74
N LEU A 180 -13.51 13.86 6.83
CA LEU A 180 -14.23 15.11 7.09
C LEU A 180 -15.48 14.87 7.94
N VAL A 181 -16.30 13.88 7.57
CA VAL A 181 -17.51 13.52 8.35
C VAL A 181 -17.24 12.42 9.38
N TYR A 182 -16.03 11.87 9.37
CA TYR A 182 -15.57 10.84 10.28
C TYR A 182 -16.45 9.58 10.25
N ASP A 183 -16.89 9.17 9.05
CA ASP A 183 -17.75 8.01 8.82
C ASP A 183 -17.61 7.46 7.39
N ILE A 184 -18.22 6.31 7.15
CA ILE A 184 -18.51 5.81 5.80
C ILE A 184 -19.47 6.79 5.11
N VAL A 185 -19.18 7.11 3.85
CA VAL A 185 -20.04 7.97 3.04
C VAL A 185 -21.07 7.11 2.34
N ASP A 186 -22.34 7.27 2.71
CA ASP A 186 -23.45 6.56 2.09
C ASP A 186 -23.49 6.85 0.57
N ASP A 187 -23.89 5.83 -0.19
CA ASP A 187 -24.03 5.86 -1.66
C ASP A 187 -22.75 6.20 -2.46
N GLN A 188 -21.59 6.31 -1.80
CA GLN A 188 -20.31 6.52 -2.47
C GLN A 188 -19.45 5.27 -2.44
N ILE A 189 -18.95 4.92 -3.63
CA ILE A 189 -18.03 3.81 -3.82
C ILE A 189 -16.84 4.25 -4.67
N GLN A 190 -15.69 3.68 -4.36
CA GLN A 190 -14.53 3.71 -5.23
C GLN A 190 -14.59 2.52 -6.16
N LEU A 191 -14.55 2.77 -7.48
CA LEU A 191 -14.42 1.71 -8.48
C LEU A 191 -12.95 1.34 -8.67
N VAL A 192 -12.66 0.05 -8.60
CA VAL A 192 -11.34 -0.53 -8.85
C VAL A 192 -11.44 -1.46 -10.05
N ASN A 193 -10.80 -1.10 -11.16
CA ASN A 193 -10.98 -1.80 -12.42
C ASN A 193 -9.67 -2.39 -12.94
N GLN A 194 -9.35 -3.61 -12.50
CA GLN A 194 -8.16 -4.39 -12.92
C GLN A 194 -6.88 -3.55 -13.02
N PRO A 195 -6.46 -2.87 -11.94
CA PRO A 195 -5.18 -2.18 -11.94
C PRO A 195 -4.03 -3.16 -12.14
N ASP A 196 -2.90 -2.68 -12.63
CA ASP A 196 -1.66 -3.46 -12.66
C ASP A 196 -1.12 -3.63 -11.24
N ILE A 197 -1.19 -2.56 -10.43
CA ILE A 197 -0.80 -2.54 -9.03
C ILE A 197 -1.96 -1.99 -8.19
N LEU A 198 -2.35 -2.72 -7.15
CA LEU A 198 -3.28 -2.25 -6.13
C LEU A 198 -2.50 -1.98 -4.84
N ILE A 199 -2.48 -0.73 -4.38
CA ILE A 199 -1.96 -0.38 -3.06
C ILE A 199 -3.11 -0.46 -2.07
N VAL A 200 -2.92 -1.22 -0.98
CA VAL A 200 -3.89 -1.35 0.10
C VAL A 200 -3.25 -0.82 1.38
N GLU A 201 -3.80 0.25 1.93
CA GLU A 201 -3.25 0.92 3.10
C GLU A 201 -4.19 0.78 4.31
N GLY A 202 -3.66 0.44 5.48
CA GLY A 202 -4.47 0.35 6.68
C GLY A 202 -3.80 -0.29 7.89
N LEU A 203 -4.44 -0.15 9.05
CA LEU A 203 -3.99 -0.72 10.33
C LEU A 203 -3.96 -2.25 10.31
N ASN A 204 -4.91 -2.86 9.62
CA ASN A 204 -5.18 -4.30 9.71
C ASN A 204 -4.63 -5.10 8.52
N VAL A 205 -3.88 -4.47 7.61
CA VAL A 205 -3.40 -5.12 6.38
C VAL A 205 -2.47 -6.31 6.66
N LEU A 206 -1.76 -6.30 7.80
CA LEU A 206 -0.85 -7.38 8.23
C LEU A 206 -1.39 -8.20 9.41
N GLN A 207 -2.60 -7.93 9.89
CA GLN A 207 -3.17 -8.71 10.97
C GLN A 207 -3.51 -10.11 10.45
N ARG A 208 -2.95 -11.14 11.09
CA ARG A 208 -3.36 -12.52 10.85
C ARG A 208 -4.81 -12.67 11.30
N GLY A 209 -5.63 -13.36 10.52
CA GLY A 209 -6.99 -13.71 10.93
C GLY A 209 -6.92 -14.43 12.27
N GLY A 210 -7.32 -13.76 13.35
CA GLY A 210 -7.53 -14.41 14.64
C GLY A 210 -8.67 -15.41 14.48
N GLN A 211 -8.47 -16.61 15.04
CA GLN A 211 -9.50 -17.64 15.14
C GLN A 211 -10.79 -17.09 15.77
#